data_AF-A0A2N0QMI8-F1
#
_entry.id   AF-A0A2N0QMI8-F1
#
_cell.length_a   1.000
_cell.length_b   1.000
_cell.length_c   1.000
_cell.angle_alpha   90.00
_cell.angle_beta   90.00
_cell.angle_gamma   90.00
#
_symmetry.space_group_name_H-M   'P 1'
#
loop_
_entity.id
_entity.type
_entity.pdbx_description
1 polymer ?
#
loop_
_entity_poly.entity_id
_entity_poly.type
_entity_poly.pdbx_seq_one_letter_code
_entity_poly.pdbx_strand_id
1 'polypeptide(L)'
;MPPKKSKVVSVYTRCNEYKDIFHVDDNILFCNYCNVSVEWKHKSVVDNHCKSQKHISNVRSQEESHNRTQQLTLSSTRAASESKNQLIEDLIEAFAIADIPLEKVNSLLPFFKKHVKNGGSIPHAPTLRQNYLPNIFDKHYQSLKLLFDSKPVAIIMDETTDDCA
;
A
#
# COMPACT_ATOMS: atom_id res chain seq x y z
N MET A 1 -42.96 49.27 1.98
CA MET A 1 -42.19 48.00 2.01
C MET A 1 -41.84 47.62 0.58
N PRO A 2 -40.57 47.41 0.22
CA PRO A 2 -40.25 46.87 -1.10
C PRO A 2 -40.61 45.36 -1.14
N PRO A 3 -40.99 44.82 -2.30
CA PRO A 3 -41.37 43.42 -2.42
C PRO A 3 -40.16 42.50 -2.18
N LYS A 4 -40.34 41.49 -1.33
CA LYS A 4 -39.35 40.42 -1.12
C LYS A 4 -39.09 39.71 -2.45
N LYS A 5 -37.91 39.89 -3.03
CA LYS A 5 -37.46 39.15 -4.21
C LYS A 5 -37.43 37.66 -3.85
N SER A 6 -38.29 36.85 -4.45
CA SER A 6 -38.23 35.39 -4.31
C SER A 6 -36.95 34.88 -4.97
N LYS A 7 -36.08 34.18 -4.22
CA LYS A 7 -34.92 33.51 -4.79
C LYS A 7 -35.40 32.52 -5.83
N VAL A 8 -35.01 32.70 -7.10
CA VAL A 8 -35.30 31.73 -8.16
C VAL A 8 -34.51 30.47 -7.85
N VAL A 9 -35.20 29.38 -7.52
CA VAL A 9 -34.59 28.08 -7.27
C VAL A 9 -34.31 27.42 -8.62
N SER A 10 -33.07 26.99 -8.84
CA SER A 10 -32.68 26.19 -10.02
C SER A 10 -32.23 24.79 -9.59
N VAL A 11 -32.12 23.86 -10.55
CA VAL A 11 -31.58 22.52 -10.34
C VAL A 11 -30.16 22.56 -9.75
N TYR A 12 -29.34 23.49 -10.21
CA TYR A 12 -27.97 23.71 -9.72
C TYR A 12 -27.96 24.25 -8.28
N THR A 13 -28.90 25.16 -7.95
CA THR A 13 -29.07 25.64 -6.58
C THR A 13 -29.41 24.46 -5.64
N ARG A 14 -30.28 23.55 -6.08
CA ARG A 14 -30.64 22.37 -5.28
C ARG A 14 -29.51 21.37 -5.19
N CYS A 15 -28.77 21.09 -6.27
CA CYS A 15 -27.60 20.24 -6.25
C CYS A 15 -26.53 20.75 -5.26
N ASN A 16 -26.31 22.06 -5.21
CA ASN A 16 -25.34 22.67 -4.30
C ASN A 16 -25.80 22.68 -2.82
N GLU A 17 -27.10 22.59 -2.54
CA GLU A 17 -27.63 22.43 -1.17
C GLU A 17 -27.32 21.03 -0.60
N TYR A 18 -27.15 20.02 -1.46
CA TYR A 18 -26.92 18.62 -1.11
C TYR A 18 -25.65 18.11 -1.80
N LYS A 19 -24.52 18.76 -1.48
CA LYS A 19 -23.20 18.41 -2.03
C LYS A 19 -22.90 16.93 -1.84
N ASP A 20 -22.24 16.34 -2.83
CA ASP A 20 -21.78 14.95 -2.87
C ASP A 20 -22.89 13.88 -2.89
N ILE A 21 -24.17 14.28 -2.76
CA ILE A 21 -25.32 13.37 -2.85
C ILE A 21 -25.91 13.34 -4.26
N PHE A 22 -25.93 14.48 -4.93
CA PHE A 22 -26.51 14.62 -6.25
C PHE A 22 -25.53 15.22 -7.25
N HIS A 23 -25.79 14.94 -8.52
CA HIS A 23 -25.21 15.65 -9.66
C HIS A 23 -26.32 16.09 -10.61
N VAL A 24 -26.00 17.01 -11.52
CA VAL A 24 -26.93 17.46 -12.56
C VAL A 24 -26.45 16.89 -13.89
N ASP A 25 -27.37 16.23 -14.59
CA ASP A 25 -27.19 15.77 -15.96
C ASP A 25 -28.41 16.19 -16.79
N ASP A 26 -28.21 16.87 -17.92
CA ASP A 26 -29.28 17.43 -18.77
C ASP A 26 -30.40 18.18 -18.01
N ASN A 27 -30.04 19.04 -17.05
CA ASN A 27 -30.97 19.76 -16.16
C ASN A 27 -31.86 18.87 -15.26
N ILE A 28 -31.52 17.59 -15.11
CA ILE A 28 -32.15 16.62 -14.21
C ILE A 28 -31.23 16.40 -13.01
N LEU A 29 -31.81 16.34 -11.81
CA LEU A 29 -31.06 16.07 -10.58
C LEU A 29 -30.99 14.54 -10.37
N PHE A 30 -29.79 13.97 -10.40
CA PHE A 30 -29.56 12.54 -10.20
C PHE A 30 -28.89 12.27 -8.86
N CYS A 31 -29.32 11.23 -8.16
CA CYS A 31 -28.67 10.78 -6.93
C CYS A 31 -27.50 9.84 -7.24
N ASN A 32 -26.32 10.14 -6.69
CA ASN A 32 -25.09 9.34 -6.87
C ASN A 32 -25.21 7.92 -6.29
N TYR A 33 -25.96 7.77 -5.19
CA TYR A 33 -26.08 6.51 -4.45
C TYR A 33 -27.23 5.63 -4.96
N CYS A 34 -28.31 6.25 -5.42
CA CYS A 34 -29.51 5.54 -5.87
C CYS A 34 -29.54 5.34 -7.39
N ASN A 35 -28.74 6.11 -8.14
CA ASN A 35 -28.73 6.16 -9.60
C ASN A 35 -30.14 6.39 -10.20
N VAL A 36 -30.90 7.30 -9.59
CA VAL A 36 -32.25 7.68 -10.03
C VAL A 36 -32.38 9.19 -10.11
N SER A 37 -33.24 9.66 -11.01
CA SER A 37 -33.65 11.06 -11.09
C SER A 37 -34.56 11.43 -9.91
N VAL A 38 -34.35 12.60 -9.33
CA VAL A 38 -35.15 13.15 -8.23
C VAL A 38 -35.68 14.51 -8.64
N GLU A 39 -36.97 14.76 -8.40
CA GLU A 39 -37.56 16.07 -8.70
C GLU A 39 -37.01 17.15 -7.75
N TRP A 40 -36.36 18.16 -8.33
CA TRP A 40 -35.63 19.19 -7.57
C TRP A 40 -36.49 20.40 -7.16
N LYS A 41 -37.66 20.58 -7.80
CA LYS A 41 -38.55 21.74 -7.62
C LYS A 41 -39.01 21.87 -6.17
N HIS A 42 -39.36 20.74 -5.55
CA HIS A 42 -39.85 20.68 -4.19
C HIS A 42 -38.76 20.15 -3.25
N LYS A 43 -38.30 20.99 -2.32
CA LYS A 43 -37.28 20.61 -1.33
C LYS A 43 -37.70 19.37 -0.53
N SER A 44 -38.97 19.26 -0.17
CA SER A 44 -39.52 18.11 0.55
C SER A 44 -39.34 16.78 -0.19
N VAL A 45 -39.39 16.77 -1.53
CA VAL A 45 -39.18 15.56 -2.34
C VAL A 45 -37.72 15.11 -2.25
N VAL A 46 -36.78 16.06 -2.34
CA VAL A 46 -35.34 15.81 -2.19
C VAL A 46 -35.02 15.33 -0.76
N ASP A 47 -35.58 15.99 0.26
CA ASP A 47 -35.40 15.60 1.67
C ASP A 47 -35.95 14.19 1.94
N ASN A 48 -37.13 13.87 1.41
CA ASN A 48 -37.75 12.56 1.56
C ASN A 48 -36.94 11.47 0.85
N HIS A 49 -36.36 11.78 -0.31
CA HIS A 49 -35.43 10.87 -0.99
C HIS A 49 -34.22 10.56 -0.10
N CYS A 50 -33.53 11.57 0.43
CA CYS A 50 -32.36 11.40 1.28
C CYS A 50 -32.67 10.63 2.58
N LYS A 51 -33.88 10.81 3.13
CA LYS A 51 -34.36 10.11 4.33
C LYS A 51 -34.92 8.71 4.04
N SER A 52 -35.07 8.33 2.77
CA SER A 52 -35.61 7.02 2.41
C SER A 52 -34.67 5.91 2.87
N GLN A 53 -35.23 4.80 3.35
CA GLN A 53 -34.45 3.63 3.77
C GLN A 53 -33.55 3.09 2.64
N LYS A 54 -34.04 3.16 1.39
CA LYS A 54 -33.28 2.78 0.21
C LYS A 54 -32.02 3.63 0.05
N HIS A 55 -32.13 4.95 0.16
CA HIS A 55 -30.98 5.85 0.06
C HIS A 55 -29.97 5.58 1.19
N ILE A 56 -30.45 5.53 2.44
CA ILE A 56 -29.58 5.29 3.61
C ILE A 56 -28.85 3.94 3.48
N SER A 57 -29.55 2.89 3.03
CA SER A 57 -28.94 1.58 2.78
C SER A 57 -27.87 1.65 1.68
N ASN A 58 -28.16 2.32 0.57
CA ASN A 58 -27.22 2.43 -0.56
C ASN A 58 -25.96 3.22 -0.19
N VAL A 59 -26.11 4.31 0.57
CA VAL A 59 -24.99 5.09 1.10
C VAL A 59 -24.10 4.19 1.95
N ARG A 60 -24.67 3.49 2.94
CA ARG A 60 -23.93 2.55 3.80
C ARG A 60 -23.21 1.46 3.01
N SER A 61 -23.90 0.83 2.05
CA SER A 61 -23.29 -0.24 1.24
C SER A 61 -22.15 0.26 0.35
N GLN A 62 -22.24 1.48 -0.20
CA GLN A 62 -21.15 2.07 -0.96
C GLN A 62 -19.97 2.47 -0.06
N GLU A 63 -20.22 3.06 1.11
CA GLU A 63 -19.18 3.38 2.09
C GLU A 63 -18.46 2.11 2.58
N GLU A 64 -19.20 1.05 2.91
CA GLU A 64 -18.65 -0.25 3.30
C GLU A 64 -17.83 -0.89 2.18
N SER A 65 -18.33 -0.87 0.94
CA SER A 65 -17.60 -1.38 -0.22
C SER A 65 -16.32 -0.59 -0.48
N HIS A 66 -16.36 0.73 -0.36
CA HIS A 66 -15.20 1.60 -0.56
C HIS A 66 -14.14 1.35 0.51
N ASN A 67 -14.54 1.30 1.79
CA ASN A 67 -13.65 0.99 2.91
C ASN A 67 -13.02 -0.41 2.79
N ARG A 68 -13.84 -1.42 2.44
CA ARG A 68 -13.36 -2.80 2.24
C ARG A 68 -12.35 -2.89 1.08
N THR A 69 -12.60 -2.18 -0.02
CA THR A 69 -11.69 -2.16 -1.18
C THR A 69 -10.36 -1.49 -0.83
N GLN A 70 -10.39 -0.38 -0.09
CA GLN A 70 -9.18 0.29 0.39
C GLN A 70 -8.37 -0.61 1.34
N GLN A 71 -9.03 -1.26 2.29
CA GLN A 71 -8.37 -2.15 3.26
C GLN A 71 -7.74 -3.37 2.57
N LEU A 72 -8.45 -4.00 1.63
CA LEU A 72 -7.91 -5.12 0.84
C LEU A 72 -6.69 -4.70 0.00
N THR A 73 -6.73 -3.50 -0.58
CA THR A 73 -5.60 -2.95 -1.36
C THR A 73 -4.37 -2.73 -0.49
N LEU A 74 -4.54 -2.17 0.72
CA LEU A 74 -3.44 -1.95 1.68
C LEU A 74 -2.84 -3.25 2.22
N SER A 75 -3.69 -4.24 2.56
CA SER A 75 -3.20 -5.54 3.03
C SER A 75 -2.44 -6.28 1.92
N SER A 76 -2.94 -6.24 0.68
CA SER A 76 -2.29 -6.87 -0.47
C SER A 76 -0.93 -6.22 -0.80
N THR A 77 -0.81 -4.90 -0.72
CA THR A 77 0.47 -4.20 -0.99
C THR A 77 1.51 -4.50 0.10
N ARG A 78 1.10 -4.56 1.37
CA ARG A 78 1.98 -4.96 2.49
C ARG A 78 2.51 -6.38 2.30
N ALA A 79 1.63 -7.34 2.03
CA ALA A 79 2.03 -8.73 1.80
C ALA A 79 2.99 -8.88 0.60
N ALA A 80 2.76 -8.12 -0.47
CA ALA A 80 3.66 -8.10 -1.62
C ALA A 80 5.03 -7.47 -1.28
N SER A 81 5.06 -6.43 -0.46
CA SER A 81 6.30 -5.81 0.02
C SER A 81 7.11 -6.76 0.90
N GLU A 82 6.43 -7.45 1.81
CA GLU A 82 7.04 -8.40 2.74
C GLU A 82 7.63 -9.60 1.99
N SER A 83 6.90 -10.15 1.01
CA SER A 83 7.41 -11.23 0.15
C SER A 83 8.65 -10.81 -0.65
N LYS A 84 8.76 -9.54 -1.07
CA LYS A 84 9.97 -9.05 -1.76
C LYS A 84 11.16 -8.91 -0.82
N ASN A 85 10.93 -8.39 0.38
CA ASN A 85 11.99 -8.25 1.39
C ASN A 85 12.50 -9.64 1.81
N GLN A 86 11.60 -10.60 2.04
CA GLN A 86 11.99 -11.97 2.39
C GLN A 86 12.89 -12.59 1.32
N LEU A 87 12.50 -12.49 0.04
CA LEU A 87 13.31 -12.97 -1.08
C LEU A 87 14.74 -12.36 -1.08
N ILE A 88 14.86 -11.07 -0.77
CA ILE A 88 16.16 -10.37 -0.75
C ILE A 88 17.00 -10.85 0.44
N GLU A 89 16.39 -11.02 1.62
CA GLU A 89 17.08 -11.54 2.80
C GLU A 89 17.59 -12.97 2.57
N ASP A 90 16.73 -13.86 2.07
CA ASP A 90 17.07 -15.26 1.76
C ASP A 90 18.20 -15.35 0.74
N LEU A 91 18.21 -14.47 -0.26
CA LEU A 91 19.27 -14.41 -1.27
C LEU A 91 20.63 -14.03 -0.66
N ILE A 92 20.66 -13.00 0.19
CA ILE A 92 21.89 -12.54 0.85
C ILE A 92 22.43 -13.65 1.76
N GLU A 93 21.56 -14.31 2.52
CA GLU A 93 21.94 -15.42 3.40
C GLU A 93 22.50 -16.60 2.59
N ALA A 94 21.83 -17.00 1.50
CA ALA A 94 22.32 -18.06 0.63
C ALA A 94 23.69 -17.73 0.02
N PHE A 95 23.92 -16.47 -0.38
CA PHE A 95 25.20 -16.03 -0.93
C PHE A 95 26.29 -16.09 0.14
N ALA A 96 25.99 -15.65 1.37
CA ALA A 96 26.93 -15.72 2.48
C ALA A 96 27.29 -17.17 2.84
N ILE A 97 26.32 -18.08 2.90
CA ILE A 97 26.54 -19.50 3.18
C ILE A 97 27.39 -20.16 2.08
N ALA A 98 27.16 -19.77 0.82
CA ALA A 98 27.89 -20.30 -0.33
C ALA A 98 29.25 -19.62 -0.57
N ASP A 99 29.65 -18.68 0.29
CA ASP A 99 30.85 -17.85 0.13
C ASP A 99 30.91 -17.13 -1.23
N ILE A 100 29.76 -16.62 -1.67
CA ILE A 100 29.60 -15.89 -2.93
C ILE A 100 29.57 -14.38 -2.64
N PRO A 101 30.50 -13.60 -3.21
CA PRO A 101 30.48 -12.15 -3.08
C PRO A 101 29.19 -11.53 -3.62
N LEU A 102 28.59 -10.58 -2.87
CA LEU A 102 27.33 -9.93 -3.25
C LEU A 102 27.42 -9.18 -4.60
N GLU A 103 28.61 -8.77 -5.03
CA GLU A 103 28.87 -8.16 -6.34
C GLU A 103 28.42 -9.06 -7.50
N LYS A 104 28.44 -10.39 -7.31
CA LYS A 104 28.02 -11.36 -8.32
C LYS A 104 26.52 -11.31 -8.60
N VAL A 105 25.70 -10.81 -7.68
CA VAL A 105 24.25 -10.64 -7.89
C VAL A 105 23.96 -9.85 -9.17
N ASN A 106 24.74 -8.81 -9.45
CA ASN A 106 24.54 -7.95 -10.63
C ASN A 106 24.51 -8.74 -11.95
N SER A 107 25.35 -9.77 -12.06
CA SER A 107 25.42 -10.63 -13.26
C SER A 107 24.25 -11.61 -13.34
N LEU A 108 23.61 -11.90 -12.20
CA LEU A 108 22.51 -12.86 -12.08
C LEU A 108 21.13 -12.20 -12.15
N LEU A 109 21.04 -10.86 -12.11
CA LEU A 109 19.77 -10.13 -12.22
C LEU A 109 18.92 -10.52 -13.44
N PRO A 110 19.46 -10.73 -14.66
CA PRO A 110 18.66 -11.18 -15.79
C PRO A 110 18.05 -12.56 -15.57
N PHE A 111 18.79 -13.46 -14.93
CA PHE A 111 18.31 -14.80 -14.57
C PHE A 111 17.19 -14.71 -13.55
N PHE A 112 17.40 -13.97 -12.45
CA PHE A 112 16.38 -13.82 -11.41
C PHE A 112 15.11 -13.17 -11.93
N LYS A 113 15.22 -12.12 -12.75
CA LYS A 113 14.06 -11.45 -13.36
C LYS A 113 13.24 -12.40 -14.23
N LYS A 114 13.89 -13.33 -14.93
CA LYS A 114 13.23 -14.27 -15.85
C LYS A 114 12.65 -15.50 -15.15
N HIS A 115 13.35 -16.02 -14.14
CA HIS A 115 13.09 -17.35 -13.59
C HIS A 115 12.62 -17.37 -12.15
N VAL A 116 12.73 -16.26 -11.40
CA VAL A 116 12.37 -16.21 -9.99
C VAL A 116 11.15 -15.29 -9.78
N LYS A 117 10.14 -15.78 -9.07
CA LYS A 117 8.98 -14.97 -8.68
C LYS A 117 9.46 -13.78 -7.85
N ASN A 118 9.02 -12.57 -8.20
CA ASN A 118 9.51 -11.31 -7.63
C ASN A 118 11.01 -11.03 -7.83
N GLY A 119 11.74 -11.83 -8.60
CA GLY A 119 13.19 -11.67 -8.84
C GLY A 119 13.56 -10.35 -9.51
N GLY A 120 12.64 -9.73 -10.25
CA GLY A 120 12.81 -8.37 -10.76
C GLY A 120 12.83 -7.28 -9.69
N SER A 121 12.55 -7.61 -8.42
CA SER A 121 12.63 -6.69 -7.28
C SER A 121 13.99 -6.74 -6.58
N ILE A 122 14.88 -7.67 -6.96
CA ILE A 122 16.23 -7.78 -6.39
C ILE A 122 17.04 -6.56 -6.85
N PRO A 123 17.55 -5.73 -5.92
CA PRO A 123 18.33 -4.56 -6.29
C PRO A 123 19.79 -4.92 -6.58
N HIS A 124 20.53 -3.94 -7.10
CA HIS A 124 21.97 -4.08 -7.33
C HIS A 124 22.76 -4.20 -6.02
N ALA A 125 23.96 -4.77 -6.13
CA ALA A 125 24.85 -5.04 -4.99
C ALA A 125 25.09 -3.85 -4.04
N PRO A 126 25.26 -2.59 -4.48
CA PRO A 126 25.41 -1.46 -3.57
C PRO A 126 24.21 -1.25 -2.65
N THR A 127 22.99 -1.39 -3.19
CA THR A 127 21.75 -1.27 -2.43
C THR A 127 21.58 -2.43 -1.46
N LEU A 128 21.94 -3.66 -1.86
CA LEU A 128 21.96 -4.81 -0.96
C LEU A 128 22.87 -4.55 0.25
N ARG A 129 24.10 -4.09 0.00
CA ARG A 129 25.07 -3.78 1.06
C ARG A 129 24.62 -2.67 2.00
N GLN A 130 23.99 -1.61 1.48
CA GLN A 130 23.63 -0.45 2.28
C GLN A 130 22.33 -0.64 3.06
N ASN A 131 21.32 -1.27 2.45
CA ASN A 131 19.95 -1.22 2.97
C ASN A 131 19.48 -2.54 3.58
N TYR A 132 20.07 -3.68 3.18
CA TYR A 132 19.59 -5.01 3.57
C TYR A 132 20.62 -5.77 4.42
N LEU A 133 21.89 -5.75 4.01
CA LEU A 133 22.97 -6.47 4.67
C LEU A 133 23.13 -6.11 6.17
N PRO A 134 23.04 -4.84 6.61
CA PRO A 134 23.22 -4.51 8.03
C PRO A 134 22.21 -5.23 8.94
N ASN A 135 20.94 -5.26 8.54
CA ASN A 135 19.89 -5.92 9.33
C ASN A 135 20.11 -7.44 9.42
N ILE A 136 20.58 -8.07 8.33
CA ILE A 136 20.85 -9.51 8.28
C ILE A 136 22.07 -9.84 9.15
N PHE A 137 23.12 -9.03 9.05
CA PHE A 137 24.29 -9.14 9.91
C PHE A 137 23.90 -9.02 11.38
N ASP A 138 23.09 -8.03 11.75
CA ASP A 138 22.64 -7.84 13.13
C ASP A 138 21.83 -9.04 13.64
N LYS A 139 20.91 -9.60 12.83
CA LYS A 139 20.17 -10.83 13.17
C LYS A 139 21.12 -12.00 13.43
N HIS A 140 22.12 -12.18 12.57
CA HIS A 140 23.12 -13.24 12.72
C HIS A 140 24.01 -13.01 13.95
N TYR A 141 24.44 -11.77 14.17
CA TYR A 141 25.23 -11.37 15.33
C TYR A 141 24.49 -11.63 16.65
N GLN A 142 23.19 -11.28 16.74
CA GLN A 142 22.39 -11.60 17.93
C GLN A 142 22.27 -13.10 18.15
N SER A 143 22.13 -13.88 17.06
CA SER A 143 22.08 -15.33 17.14
C SER A 143 23.38 -15.92 17.68
N LEU A 144 24.54 -15.41 17.21
CA LEU A 144 25.85 -15.78 17.74
C LEU A 144 26.00 -15.37 19.21
N LYS A 145 25.55 -14.17 19.58
CA LYS A 145 25.62 -13.69 20.96
C LYS A 145 24.84 -14.61 21.91
N LEU A 146 23.64 -15.04 21.52
CA LEU A 146 22.86 -16.03 22.26
C LEU A 146 23.53 -17.41 22.27
N LEU A 147 24.16 -17.80 21.16
CA LEU A 147 24.87 -19.08 21.05
C LEU A 147 26.03 -19.15 22.04
N PHE A 148 26.76 -18.06 22.24
CA PHE A 148 27.92 -17.99 23.14
C PHE A 148 27.59 -17.52 24.55
N ASP A 149 26.34 -17.13 24.83
CA ASP A 149 25.95 -16.57 26.11
C ASP A 149 26.29 -17.53 27.27
N SER A 150 27.03 -17.02 28.26
CA SER A 150 27.50 -17.76 29.44
C SER A 150 28.31 -19.04 29.14
N LYS A 151 28.88 -19.18 27.94
CA LYS A 151 29.75 -20.31 27.57
C LYS A 151 31.21 -19.88 27.55
N PRO A 152 32.15 -20.74 28.00
CA PRO A 152 33.57 -20.47 27.81
C PRO A 152 33.91 -20.47 26.32
N VAL A 153 34.56 -19.40 25.85
CA VAL A 153 35.01 -19.24 24.45
C VAL A 153 36.53 -19.18 24.43
N ALA A 154 37.16 -20.00 23.58
CA ALA A 154 38.58 -19.89 23.26
C ALA A 154 38.73 -19.17 21.92
N ILE A 155 39.60 -18.16 21.88
CA ILE A 155 39.93 -17.41 20.66
C ILE A 155 41.37 -17.78 20.29
N ILE A 156 41.55 -18.35 19.10
CA ILE A 156 42.86 -18.65 18.54
C ILE A 156 43.06 -17.66 17.39
N MET A 157 44.17 -16.94 17.42
CA MET A 157 44.55 -15.98 16.38
C MET A 157 45.69 -16.60 15.58
N ASP A 158 45.50 -16.73 14.27
CA ASP A 158 46.53 -17.15 13.33
C ASP A 158 46.98 -15.93 12.54
N GLU A 159 48.29 -15.67 12.49
CA GLU A 159 48.87 -14.54 11.77
C GLU A 159 49.32 -14.99 10.38
N THR A 160 48.58 -14.57 9.37
CA THR A 160 48.99 -14.74 7.97
C THR A 160 49.54 -13.41 7.47
N THR A 161 50.75 -13.44 6.90
CA THR A 161 51.32 -12.29 6.20
C THR A 161 51.06 -12.43 4.71
N ASP A 162 50.58 -11.37 4.07
CA ASP A 162 50.49 -11.31 2.61
C ASP A 162 51.92 -11.19 2.04
N ASP A 163 52.23 -11.97 1.02
CA ASP A 163 53.46 -11.79 0.26
C ASP A 163 53.39 -10.43 -0.48
N CYS A 164 54.26 -9.50 -0.08
CA CYS A 164 54.43 -8.24 -0.79
C CYS A 164 55.02 -8.52 -2.18
N ALA A 165 54.17 -8.59 -3.22
CA ALA A 165 54.53 -8.65 -4.63
C ALA A 165 54.38 -7.29 -5.32
#